data_AF-A0A2W5Q7L8-F1
#
_entry.id   AF-A0A2W5Q7L8-F1
#
_cell.length_a   1.000
_cell.length_b   1.000
_cell.length_c   1.000
_cell.angle_alpha   90.00
_cell.angle_beta   90.00
_cell.angle_gamma   90.00
#
_symmetry.space_group_name_H-M   'P 1'
#
loop_
_entity.id
_entity.type
_entity.pdbx_description
1 polymer ?
#
loop_
_entity_poly.entity_id
_entity_poly.type
_entity_poly.pdbx_seq_one_letter_code
_entity_poly.pdbx_strand_id
1 'polypeptide(L)'
;MLKQPKESAKHGLAAGKGHAPARPDWTIDQGWSNYSAEEHAVWRTLFERQSKLLPGRACDEFIRGMQDLPIGPEQIPDFEQMSKVLKKRTGWEVVAVPGLVPDDV
;
A
#
# COMPACT_ATOMS: atom_id res chain seq x y z
N MET A 1 -22.69 -34.43 -20.04
CA MET A 1 -21.86 -33.22 -20.14
C MET A 1 -22.32 -32.23 -19.07
N LEU A 2 -21.67 -32.21 -17.91
CA LEU A 2 -21.94 -31.22 -16.86
C LEU A 2 -21.14 -29.96 -17.18
N LYS A 3 -21.82 -28.84 -17.43
CA LYS A 3 -21.18 -27.53 -17.55
C LYS A 3 -20.62 -27.17 -16.18
N GLN A 4 -19.29 -27.01 -16.10
CA GLN A 4 -18.66 -26.47 -14.90
C GLN A 4 -19.15 -25.03 -14.66
N PRO A 5 -19.41 -24.62 -13.41
CA PRO A 5 -19.74 -23.24 -13.11
C PRO A 5 -18.51 -22.38 -13.42
N LYS A 6 -18.71 -21.28 -14.14
CA LYS A 6 -17.69 -20.24 -14.28
C LYS A 6 -17.38 -19.72 -12.88
N GLU A 7 -16.16 -19.91 -12.40
CA GLU A 7 -15.66 -19.18 -11.25
C GLU A 7 -15.84 -17.68 -11.53
N SER A 8 -16.73 -17.02 -10.79
CA SER A 8 -16.74 -15.57 -10.76
C SER A 8 -15.51 -15.16 -9.95
N ALA A 9 -14.58 -14.46 -10.57
CA ALA A 9 -13.48 -13.80 -9.88
C ALA A 9 -14.08 -13.00 -8.71
N LYS A 10 -13.83 -13.45 -7.47
CA LYS A 10 -14.36 -12.80 -6.26
C LYS A 10 -13.60 -11.51 -5.95
N HIS A 11 -12.47 -11.29 -6.62
CA HIS A 11 -11.61 -10.13 -6.48
C HIS A 11 -11.24 -9.65 -7.88
N GLY A 12 -11.60 -8.42 -8.17
CA GLY A 12 -11.33 -7.71 -9.42
C GLY A 12 -11.82 -6.27 -9.28
N LEU A 13 -11.10 -5.33 -9.91
CA LEU A 13 -11.39 -3.90 -10.07
C LEU A 13 -12.65 -3.37 -9.35
N ALA A 14 -12.52 -2.96 -8.08
CA ALA A 14 -13.62 -2.34 -7.33
C ALA A 14 -14.15 -1.07 -8.03
N ALA A 15 -13.30 -0.40 -8.82
CA ALA A 15 -13.63 0.81 -9.57
C ALA A 15 -14.03 0.55 -11.05
N GLY A 16 -14.14 -0.72 -11.48
CA GLY A 16 -14.49 -1.09 -12.86
C GLY A 16 -13.36 -0.93 -13.89
N LYS A 17 -13.61 -1.35 -15.14
CA LYS A 17 -12.61 -1.44 -16.25
C LYS A 17 -11.99 -0.11 -16.68
N GLY A 18 -12.56 1.03 -16.28
CA GLY A 18 -12.03 2.37 -16.59
C GLY A 18 -10.77 2.76 -15.82
N HIS A 19 -10.35 1.96 -14.84
CA HIS A 19 -9.22 2.24 -13.94
C HIS A 19 -8.03 1.29 -14.14
N ALA A 20 -8.00 0.53 -15.25
CA ALA A 20 -6.84 -0.27 -15.60
C ALA A 20 -5.67 0.66 -15.97
N PRO A 21 -4.46 0.46 -15.40
CA PRO A 21 -3.31 1.29 -15.70
C PRO A 21 -2.71 0.92 -17.06
N ALA A 22 -1.81 1.77 -17.56
CA ALA A 22 -1.13 1.52 -18.84
C ALA A 22 -0.10 0.39 -18.79
N ARG A 23 0.49 0.12 -17.61
CA ARG A 23 1.52 -0.91 -17.43
C ARG A 23 0.87 -2.30 -17.24
N PRO A 24 1.41 -3.36 -17.87
CA PRO A 24 0.82 -4.70 -17.81
C PRO A 24 0.95 -5.37 -16.42
N ASP A 25 1.91 -4.93 -15.61
CA ASP A 25 2.14 -5.37 -14.23
C ASP A 25 1.33 -4.56 -13.20
N TRP A 26 0.39 -3.76 -13.67
CA TRP A 26 -0.51 -2.92 -12.86
C TRP A 26 0.15 -1.81 -12.04
N THR A 27 1.46 -1.63 -12.17
CA THR A 27 2.16 -0.57 -11.45
C THR A 27 1.85 0.81 -12.04
N ILE A 28 1.86 1.82 -11.18
CA ILE A 28 1.80 3.23 -11.54
C ILE A 28 2.89 3.99 -10.80
N ASP A 29 3.18 5.20 -11.26
CA ASP A 29 3.97 6.11 -10.43
C ASP A 29 3.11 6.57 -9.25
N GLN A 30 3.68 6.61 -8.05
CA GLN A 30 2.95 7.02 -6.84
C GLN A 30 2.37 8.44 -6.99
N GLY A 31 3.04 9.31 -7.75
CA GLY A 31 2.64 10.72 -7.88
C GLY A 31 2.74 11.47 -6.56
N TRP A 32 3.78 11.21 -5.76
CA TRP A 32 3.91 11.70 -4.38
C TRP A 32 3.70 13.21 -4.24
N SER A 33 4.19 14.00 -5.20
CA SER A 33 4.02 15.46 -5.23
C SER A 33 2.57 15.93 -5.42
N ASN A 34 1.64 15.04 -5.77
CA ASN A 34 0.24 15.36 -5.99
C ASN A 34 -0.58 15.29 -4.71
N TYR A 35 -0.04 14.73 -3.63
CA TYR A 35 -0.72 14.74 -2.33
C TYR A 35 -0.81 16.16 -1.80
N SER A 36 -2.02 16.56 -1.45
CA SER A 36 -2.33 17.81 -0.80
C SER A 36 -1.87 17.82 0.66
N ALA A 37 -1.73 19.02 1.22
CA ALA A 37 -1.48 19.19 2.65
C ALA A 37 -2.60 18.57 3.51
N GLU A 38 -3.84 18.56 3.03
CA GLU A 38 -4.98 17.92 3.70
C GLU A 38 -4.82 16.40 3.75
N GLU A 39 -4.44 15.76 2.65
CA GLU A 39 -4.19 14.31 2.61
C GLU A 39 -3.01 13.91 3.52
N HIS A 40 -1.95 14.72 3.58
CA HIS A 40 -0.89 14.53 4.56
C HIS A 40 -1.36 14.70 6.01
N ALA A 41 -2.28 15.63 6.28
CA ALA A 41 -2.86 15.79 7.62
C ALA A 41 -3.78 14.61 8.01
N VAL A 42 -4.50 14.02 7.05
CA VAL A 42 -5.26 12.78 7.28
C VAL A 42 -4.32 11.64 7.65
N TRP A 43 -3.23 11.46 6.90
CA TRP A 43 -2.19 10.48 7.24
C TRP A 43 -1.66 10.68 8.67
N ARG A 44 -1.27 11.90 9.02
CA ARG A 44 -0.77 12.25 10.35
C ARG A 44 -1.73 11.85 11.45
N THR A 45 -3.00 12.21 11.28
CA THR A 45 -4.07 11.90 12.24
C THR A 45 -4.20 10.39 12.46
N LEU A 46 -4.17 9.60 11.39
CA LEU A 46 -4.26 8.14 11.47
C LEU A 46 -3.02 7.54 12.12
N PHE A 47 -1.84 7.97 11.71
CA PHE A 47 -0.55 7.47 12.21
C PHE A 47 -0.41 7.71 13.72
N GLU A 48 -0.68 8.94 14.18
CA GLU A 48 -0.57 9.30 15.59
C GLU A 48 -1.57 8.53 16.46
N ARG A 49 -2.82 8.39 15.98
CA ARG A 49 -3.84 7.62 16.70
C ARG A 49 -3.41 6.17 16.85
N GLN A 50 -2.93 5.53 15.79
CA GLN A 50 -2.51 4.13 15.85
C GLN A 50 -1.25 3.95 16.69
N SER A 51 -0.26 4.83 16.56
CA SER A 51 0.98 4.78 17.36
C SER A 51 0.73 4.80 18.87
N LYS A 52 -0.34 5.47 19.32
CA LYS A 52 -0.76 5.48 20.73
C LYS A 52 -1.46 4.18 21.16
N LEU A 53 -2.13 3.49 20.25
CA LEU A 53 -2.96 2.31 20.55
C LEU A 53 -2.19 0.98 20.46
N LEU A 54 -1.21 0.90 19.56
CA LEU A 54 -0.53 -0.35 19.20
C LEU A 54 0.40 -0.94 20.28
N PRO A 55 1.05 -0.18 21.19
CA PRO A 55 1.85 -0.77 22.26
C PRO A 55 1.06 -1.75 23.12
N GLY A 56 1.56 -2.98 23.27
CA GLY A 56 0.88 -4.07 23.98
C GLY A 56 -0.29 -4.70 23.21
N ARG A 57 -0.52 -4.33 21.95
CA ARG A 57 -1.54 -4.92 21.06
C ARG A 57 -0.96 -5.52 19.79
N ALA A 58 -0.07 -4.78 19.12
CA ALA A 58 0.68 -5.30 17.99
C ALA A 58 1.86 -6.15 18.47
N CYS A 59 2.33 -7.07 17.63
CA CYS A 59 3.55 -7.82 17.92
C CYS A 59 4.79 -6.91 17.88
N ASP A 60 5.84 -7.33 18.59
CA ASP A 60 7.08 -6.58 18.68
C ASP A 60 7.78 -6.44 17.32
N GLU A 61 7.64 -7.41 16.42
CA GLU A 61 8.13 -7.35 15.04
C GLU A 61 7.51 -6.18 14.27
N PHE A 62 6.20 -5.95 14.41
CA PHE A 62 5.52 -4.86 13.74
C PHE A 62 6.03 -3.50 14.26
N ILE A 63 6.12 -3.35 15.59
CA ILE A 63 6.60 -2.11 16.21
C ILE A 63 8.05 -1.80 15.78
N ARG A 64 8.93 -2.82 15.80
CA ARG A 64 10.33 -2.68 15.34
C ARG A 64 10.39 -2.34 13.84
N GLY A 65 9.59 -2.99 13.02
CA GLY A 65 9.52 -2.71 11.57
C GLY A 65 9.14 -1.26 11.27
N MET A 66 8.16 -0.71 11.99
CA MET A 66 7.76 0.69 11.86
C MET A 66 8.87 1.66 12.26
N GLN A 67 9.70 1.32 13.25
CA GLN A 67 10.85 2.13 13.67
C GLN A 67 12.05 2.03 12.69
N ASP A 68 12.17 0.89 12.01
CA ASP A 68 13.27 0.58 11.09
C ASP A 68 13.11 1.18 9.68
N LEU A 69 11.88 1.56 9.33
CA LEU A 69 11.51 2.17 8.06
C LEU A 69 11.39 3.70 8.19
N PRO A 70 11.63 4.47 7.12
CA PRO A 70 11.51 5.93 7.13
C PRO A 70 10.02 6.34 7.03
N ILE A 71 9.20 5.89 7.97
CA ILE A 71 7.76 6.13 8.03
C ILE A 71 7.47 6.87 9.33
N GLY A 72 6.83 8.04 9.24
CA GLY A 72 6.49 8.87 10.39
C GLY A 72 5.16 9.60 10.21
N PRO A 73 4.74 10.36 11.23
CA PRO A 73 3.47 11.08 11.21
C PRO A 73 3.44 12.26 10.23
N GLU A 74 4.60 12.78 9.81
CA GLU A 74 4.65 14.09 9.16
C GLU A 74 3.90 14.17 7.84
N GLN A 75 3.99 13.13 7.02
CA GLN A 75 3.44 13.08 5.67
C GLN A 75 3.31 11.64 5.18
N ILE A 76 2.53 11.45 4.11
CA ILE A 76 2.43 10.16 3.40
C ILE A 76 3.85 9.74 2.96
N PRO A 77 4.29 8.48 3.19
CA PRO A 77 5.64 8.06 2.83
C PRO A 77 5.89 8.11 1.33
N ASP A 78 7.07 8.59 0.96
CA ASP A 78 7.61 8.41 -0.39
C ASP A 78 8.01 6.94 -0.56
N PHE A 79 7.37 6.25 -1.49
CA PHE A 79 7.57 4.82 -1.70
C PHE A 79 8.98 4.52 -2.23
N GLU A 80 9.60 5.40 -2.99
CA GLU A 80 10.96 5.19 -3.48
C GLU A 80 11.95 5.23 -2.32
N GLN A 81 11.83 6.22 -1.43
CA GLN A 81 12.68 6.35 -0.25
C GLN A 81 12.48 5.19 0.73
N MET A 82 11.23 4.82 0.99
CA MET A 82 10.89 3.69 1.85
C MET A 82 11.39 2.36 1.27
N SER A 83 11.19 2.12 -0.03
CA SER A 83 11.64 0.91 -0.71
C SER A 83 13.15 0.77 -0.73
N LYS A 84 13.93 1.86 -0.82
CA LYS A 84 15.40 1.81 -0.69
C LYS A 84 15.83 1.18 0.66
N VAL A 85 15.17 1.54 1.75
CA VAL A 85 15.46 0.99 3.09
C VAL A 85 14.95 -0.45 3.20
N LEU A 86 13.72 -0.71 2.75
CA LEU A 86 13.11 -2.04 2.83
C LEU A 86 13.91 -3.07 2.02
N LYS A 87 14.32 -2.72 0.80
CA LYS A 87 15.07 -3.59 -0.11
C LYS A 87 16.43 -3.98 0.46
N LYS A 88 17.13 -3.04 1.09
CA LYS A 88 18.40 -3.33 1.77
C LYS A 88 18.25 -4.34 2.91
N ARG A 89 17.13 -4.29 3.62
CA ARG A 89 16.88 -5.14 4.80
C ARG A 89 16.31 -6.51 4.44
N THR A 90 15.51 -6.59 3.39
CA THR A 90 14.65 -7.76 3.15
C THR A 90 14.63 -8.25 1.71
N GLY A 91 15.17 -7.48 0.77
CA GLY A 91 15.00 -7.71 -0.67
C GLY A 91 13.64 -7.27 -1.24
N TRP A 92 12.69 -6.85 -0.39
CA TRP A 92 11.36 -6.40 -0.82
C TRP A 92 11.28 -4.91 -1.13
N GLU A 93 10.30 -4.53 -1.94
CA GLU A 93 9.94 -3.14 -2.24
C GLU A 93 8.43 -2.98 -2.30
N VAL A 94 7.97 -1.74 -2.11
CA VAL A 94 6.56 -1.34 -2.26
C VAL A 94 6.41 -0.60 -3.60
N VAL A 95 5.38 -0.98 -4.35
CA VAL A 95 4.99 -0.34 -5.61
C VAL A 95 3.59 0.26 -5.49
N ALA A 96 3.33 1.34 -6.23
CA ALA A 96 1.99 1.92 -6.30
C ALA A 96 1.15 1.21 -7.36
N VAL A 97 -0.12 0.99 -7.04
CA VAL A 97 -1.15 0.44 -7.93
C VAL A 97 -2.40 1.33 -7.84
N PRO A 98 -3.26 1.38 -8.86
CA PRO A 98 -4.42 2.29 -8.88
C PRO A 98 -5.53 1.91 -7.87
N GLY A 99 -5.40 0.76 -7.21
CA GLY A 99 -6.38 0.23 -6.27
C GLY A 99 -6.33 -1.30 -6.26
N LEU A 100 -7.50 -1.93 -6.42
CA LEU A 100 -7.58 -3.40 -6.49
C LEU A 100 -6.98 -3.93 -7.80
N VAL A 101 -6.05 -4.88 -7.67
CA VAL A 101 -5.41 -5.60 -8.78
C VAL A 101 -6.01 -7.00 -8.95
N PRO A 102 -5.90 -7.62 -10.14
CA PRO A 102 -6.24 -9.03 -10.33
C PRO A 102 -5.34 -9.95 -9.50
N ASP A 103 -5.87 -11.11 -9.11
CA ASP A 103 -5.14 -12.09 -8.27
C ASP A 103 -3.92 -12.73 -8.98
N ASP A 104 -3.92 -12.75 -10.31
CA ASP A 104 -2.94 -13.45 -11.16
C ASP A 104 -1.78 -12.56 -11.65
N VAL A 105 -1.72 -11.32 -11.20
CA VAL A 105 -0.68 -10.33 -11.54
C VAL A 105 0.42 -10.33 -10.47
#